data_AF-A0A356L7P6-F1
#
_entry.id   AF-A0A356L7P6-F1
#
_cell.length_a   1.000
_cell.length_b   1.000
_cell.length_c   1.000
_cell.angle_alpha   90.00
_cell.angle_beta   90.00
_cell.angle_gamma   90.00
#
_symmetry.space_group_name_H-M   'P 1'
#
loop_
_entity.id
_entity.type
_entity.pdbx_description
1 polymer ?
#
loop_
_entity_poly.entity_id
_entity_poly.type
_entity_poly.pdbx_seq_one_letter_code
_entity_poly.pdbx_strand_id
1 'polypeptide(L)'
;DDTLALFDLSAAFAETYRELKARQNALDFEDLVLYTRRLFSKPDTMGWVLSLLNISLSYILVDEAQDTAPVQWDIMRMLAGDFFTDGDTARHPL
;
A
#
# COMPACT_ATOMS: atom_id res chain seq x y z
N ASP A 1 4.68 -35.08 -9.48
CA ASP A 1 5.61 -34.97 -8.35
C ASP A 1 6.43 -33.69 -8.38
N ASP A 2 7.21 -33.41 -9.42
CA ASP A 2 8.12 -32.24 -9.45
C ASP A 2 7.42 -30.87 -9.26
N THR A 3 6.24 -30.66 -9.85
CA THR A 3 5.48 -29.41 -9.66
C THR A 3 5.00 -29.23 -8.22
N LEU A 4 4.56 -30.31 -7.57
CA LEU A 4 4.12 -30.26 -6.16
C LEU A 4 5.31 -30.00 -5.24
N ALA A 5 6.43 -30.68 -5.49
CA ALA A 5 7.68 -30.46 -4.76
C ALA A 5 8.17 -29.00 -4.89
N LEU A 6 8.02 -28.38 -6.07
CA LEU A 6 8.36 -26.98 -6.27
C LEU A 6 7.43 -26.03 -5.49
N PHE A 7 6.14 -26.32 -5.44
CA PHE A 7 5.19 -25.53 -4.64
C PHE A 7 5.48 -25.64 -3.15
N ASP A 8 5.74 -26.86 -2.65
CA ASP A 8 6.08 -27.10 -1.25
C ASP A 8 7.37 -26.37 -0.84
N LEU A 9 8.41 -26.45 -1.69
CA LEU A 9 9.66 -25.73 -1.49
C LEU A 9 9.43 -24.21 -1.46
N SER A 10 8.64 -23.69 -2.40
CA SER A 10 8.36 -22.26 -2.52
C SER A 10 7.57 -21.75 -1.30
N ALA A 11 6.61 -22.53 -0.81
CA ALA A 11 5.85 -22.20 0.41
C ALA A 11 6.76 -22.19 1.65
N ALA A 12 7.60 -23.21 1.82
CA ALA A 12 8.55 -23.29 2.93
C ALA A 12 9.58 -22.15 2.90
N PHE A 13 10.07 -21.80 1.70
CA PHE A 13 10.96 -20.67 1.50
C PHE A 13 10.29 -19.34 1.86
N ALA A 14 9.08 -19.09 1.35
CA ALA A 14 8.35 -17.85 1.61
C ALA A 14 8.06 -17.66 3.11
N GLU A 15 7.72 -18.74 3.82
CA GLU A 15 7.51 -18.70 5.27
C GLU A 15 8.81 -18.33 6.01
N THR A 16 9.89 -19.05 5.72
CA THR A 16 11.20 -18.81 6.33
C THR A 16 11.69 -17.39 6.09
N TYR A 17 11.52 -16.89 4.86
CA TYR A 17 11.89 -15.53 4.49
C TYR A 17 11.09 -14.49 5.29
N ARG A 18 9.78 -14.69 5.45
CA ARG A 18 8.91 -13.80 6.23
C ARG A 18 9.30 -13.77 7.71
N GLU A 19 9.60 -14.93 8.29
CA GLU A 19 10.07 -15.02 9.68
C GLU A 19 11.40 -14.29 9.89
N LEU A 20 12.35 -14.44 8.96
CA LEU A 20 13.65 -13.76 9.03
C LEU A 20 13.47 -12.24 8.97
N LYS A 21 12.63 -11.73 8.05
CA LYS A 21 12.30 -10.30 7.98
C LYS A 21 11.70 -9.81 9.29
N ALA A 22 10.73 -10.54 9.85
CA ALA A 22 10.06 -10.17 11.11
C ALA A 22 11.04 -10.12 12.30
N ARG A 23 11.95 -11.09 12.42
CA ARG A 23 12.97 -11.12 13.49
C ARG A 23 13.93 -9.92 13.43
N GLN A 24 14.14 -9.36 12.25
CA GLN A 24 15.02 -8.22 12.03
C GLN A 24 14.28 -6.88 12.02
N ASN A 25 12.96 -6.86 12.20
CA ASN A 25 12.11 -5.69 11.95
C ASN A 25 12.36 -5.07 10.56
N ALA A 26 12.64 -5.91 9.57
CA ALA A 26 12.95 -5.50 8.21
C ALA A 26 11.70 -5.54 7.32
N LEU A 27 11.63 -4.61 6.37
CA LEU A 27 10.61 -4.54 5.33
C LEU A 27 11.30 -4.44 3.97
N ASP A 28 10.85 -5.22 3.00
CA ASP A 28 11.23 -5.02 1.60
C ASP A 28 10.23 -4.09 0.88
N PHE A 29 10.47 -3.81 -0.40
CA PHE A 29 9.62 -2.91 -1.17
C PHE A 29 8.18 -3.40 -1.33
N GLU A 30 7.97 -4.71 -1.44
CA GLU A 30 6.62 -5.28 -1.55
C GLU A 30 5.86 -5.11 -0.23
N ASP A 31 6.54 -5.34 0.90
CA ASP A 31 5.97 -5.08 2.23
C ASP A 31 5.58 -3.62 2.39
N LEU A 32 6.44 -2.69 1.97
CA LEU A 32 6.16 -1.25 2.06
C LEU A 32 4.87 -0.88 1.30
N VAL A 33 4.68 -1.41 0.09
CA VAL A 33 3.47 -1.19 -0.71
C VAL A 33 2.25 -1.79 -0.03
N LEU A 34 2.31 -3.06 0.37
CA LEU A 34 1.18 -3.77 0.99
C LEU A 34 0.77 -3.14 2.33
N TYR A 35 1.73 -2.78 3.17
CA TYR A 35 1.46 -2.17 4.46
C TYR A 35 0.98 -0.73 4.34
N THR A 36 1.49 0.05 3.38
CA THR A 36 0.96 1.40 3.10
C THR A 36 -0.51 1.31 2.65
N ARG A 37 -0.83 0.41 1.72
CA ARG A 37 -2.21 0.17 1.30
C ARG A 37 -3.10 -0.22 2.49
N ARG A 38 -2.63 -1.12 3.35
CA ARG A 38 -3.39 -1.53 4.55
C ARG A 38 -3.58 -0.37 5.52
N LEU A 39 -2.55 0.45 5.72
CA LEU A 39 -2.61 1.62 6.60
C LEU A 39 -3.65 2.63 6.09
N PHE A 40 -3.68 2.87 4.77
CA PHE A 40 -4.57 3.84 4.14
C PHE A 40 -5.99 3.32 3.93
N SER A 41 -6.21 2.00 3.98
CA SER A 41 -7.56 1.43 3.92
C SER A 41 -8.49 1.83 5.08
N LYS A 42 -7.93 2.42 6.16
CA LYS A 42 -8.70 2.92 7.30
C LYS A 42 -8.67 4.46 7.31
N PRO A 43 -9.81 5.14 7.07
CA PRO A 43 -9.82 6.58 6.87
C PRO A 43 -9.30 7.37 8.08
N ASP A 44 -9.65 6.97 9.31
CA ASP A 44 -9.14 7.63 10.53
C ASP A 44 -7.61 7.52 10.66
N THR A 45 -7.07 6.34 10.32
CA THR A 45 -5.63 6.10 10.38
C THR A 45 -4.91 6.89 9.30
N MET A 46 -5.45 6.91 8.08
CA MET A 46 -4.91 7.67 6.97
C MET A 46 -4.90 9.18 7.27
N GLY A 47 -6.03 9.73 7.72
CA GLY A 47 -6.14 11.15 8.06
C GLY A 47 -5.14 11.55 9.16
N TRP A 48 -4.99 10.72 10.19
CA TRP A 48 -3.96 10.92 11.21
C TRP A 48 -2.53 10.88 10.64
N VAL A 49 -2.19 9.89 9.81
CA VAL A 49 -0.86 9.79 9.18
C VAL A 49 -0.57 11.01 8.31
N LEU A 50 -1.50 11.42 7.45
CA LEU A 50 -1.32 12.60 6.60
C LEU A 50 -1.16 13.89 7.44
N SER A 51 -1.90 14.00 8.55
CA SER A 51 -1.75 15.12 9.49
C SER A 51 -0.38 15.14 10.17
N LEU A 52 0.14 13.98 10.56
CA LEU A 52 1.46 13.85 11.18
C LEU A 52 2.59 14.21 10.21
N LEU A 53 2.41 13.88 8.93
CA LEU A 53 3.36 14.22 7.87
C LEU A 53 3.19 15.64 7.33
N ASN A 54 2.17 16.38 7.77
CA ASN A 54 1.83 17.72 7.28
C ASN A 54 1.68 17.76 5.75
N ILE A 55 1.08 16.71 5.17
CA ILE A 55 0.87 16.58 3.73
C ILE A 55 -0.53 17.06 3.37
N SER A 56 -0.61 18.00 2.43
CA SER A 56 -1.84 18.32 1.69
C SER A 56 -1.55 18.12 0.22
N LEU A 57 -2.28 17.20 -0.42
CA LEU A 57 -2.10 16.89 -1.85
C LEU A 57 -3.19 17.60 -2.64
N SER A 58 -2.78 18.54 -3.50
CA SER A 58 -3.69 19.12 -4.50
C SER A 58 -3.69 18.32 -5.81
N TYR A 59 -2.55 17.70 -6.15
CA TYR A 59 -2.36 16.92 -7.36
C TYR A 59 -1.35 15.79 -7.11
N ILE A 60 -1.55 14.65 -7.77
CA ILE A 60 -0.62 13.52 -7.80
C ILE A 60 -0.16 13.36 -9.26
N LEU A 61 1.15 13.44 -9.51
CA LEU A 61 1.73 13.17 -10.82
C LEU A 61 2.44 11.82 -10.76
N VAL A 62 2.14 10.96 -11.73
CA VAL A 62 2.71 9.61 -11.82
C VAL A 62 3.47 9.52 -13.14
N ASP A 63 4.77 9.30 -13.05
CA ASP A 63 5.60 8.98 -14.21
C ASP A 63 5.62 7.46 -14.43
N GLU A 64 5.89 7.02 -15.66
CA GLU A 64 5.90 5.61 -16.06
C GLU A 64 4.62 4.86 -15.61
N ALA A 65 3.47 5.52 -15.73
CA ALA A 65 2.18 5.04 -15.23
C ALA A 65 1.79 3.66 -15.81
N GLN A 66 2.29 3.31 -17.00
CA GLN A 66 2.09 2.00 -17.62
C GLN A 66 2.73 0.84 -16.84
N ASP A 67 3.77 1.11 -16.04
CA ASP A 67 4.50 0.11 -15.27
C ASP A 67 4.01 0.00 -13.81
N THR A 68 2.97 0.76 -13.45
CA THR A 68 2.43 0.80 -12.07
C THR A 68 1.50 -0.38 -11.81
N ALA A 69 1.78 -1.15 -10.74
CA ALA A 69 0.99 -2.31 -10.36
C ALA A 69 -0.40 -1.91 -9.78
N PRO A 70 -1.44 -2.75 -9.89
CA PRO A 70 -2.79 -2.44 -9.37
C PRO A 70 -2.81 -2.05 -7.88
N VAL A 71 -1.98 -2.69 -7.06
CA VAL A 71 -1.86 -2.41 -5.62
C VAL A 71 -1.31 -1.01 -5.33
N GLN A 72 -0.47 -0.47 -6.22
CA GLN A 72 0.07 0.88 -6.12
C GLN A 72 -1.00 1.90 -6.55
N TRP A 73 -1.78 1.59 -7.60
CA TRP A 73 -2.95 2.39 -8.00
C TRP A 73 -4.01 2.49 -6.90
N ASP A 74 -4.20 1.43 -6.10
CA ASP A 74 -5.08 1.50 -4.92
C ASP A 74 -4.62 2.58 -3.94
N ILE A 75 -3.31 2.66 -3.66
CA ILE A 75 -2.74 3.67 -2.76
C ILE A 75 -2.96 5.08 -3.32
N MET A 76 -2.72 5.28 -4.62
CA MET A 76 -2.90 6.58 -5.28
C MET A 76 -4.36 7.05 -5.21
N ARG A 77 -5.33 6.15 -5.45
CA ARG A 77 -6.76 6.46 -5.33
C ARG A 77 -7.17 6.78 -3.90
N MET A 78 -6.63 6.08 -2.90
CA MET A 78 -6.87 6.42 -1.50
C MET A 78 -6.33 7.82 -1.19
N LEU A 79 -5.14 8.16 -1.68
CA LEU A 79 -4.53 9.48 -1.51
C LEU A 79 -5.32 10.60 -2.21
N ALA A 80 -5.94 10.30 -3.35
CA ALA A 80 -6.81 11.24 -4.07
C ALA A 80 -8.18 11.42 -3.39
N GLY A 81 -8.53 10.58 -2.41
CA GLY A 81 -9.82 10.61 -1.71
C GLY A 81 -10.92 9.76 -2.35
N ASP A 82 -10.66 9.08 -3.48
CA ASP A 82 -11.66 8.36 -4.28
C ASP A 82 -12.28 7.14 -3.56
N PHE A 83 -11.62 6.59 -2.53
CA PHE A 83 -12.12 5.42 -1.80
C PHE A 83 -13.15 5.74 -0.71
N PHE A 84 -13.28 7.01 -0.32
CA PHE A 84 -14.10 7.44 0.82
C PHE A 84 -15.20 8.43 0.43
N THR A 85 -15.45 8.64 -0.86
CA THR A 85 -16.50 9.51 -1.39
C THR A 85 -17.88 8.87 -1.32
N ASP A 86 -18.37 8.62 -0.10
CA ASP A 86 -19.80 8.51 0.24
C ASP A 86 -20.25 9.67 1.15
N GLY A 87 -19.57 10.82 1.07
CA GLY A 87 -19.89 12.00 1.86
C GLY A 87 -19.13 13.25 1.42
N ASP A 88 -19.83 14.07 0.64
CA ASP A 88 -19.61 15.51 0.43
C ASP A 88 -18.16 16.00 0.25
N THR A 89 -17.66 15.93 -1.00
CA THR A 89 -16.46 16.68 -1.43
C THR A 89 -16.75 18.14 -1.79
N ALA A 90 -17.98 18.64 -1.55
CA ALA A 90 -18.28 20.04 -1.77
C ALA A 90 -17.89 20.89 -0.54
N ARG A 91 -16.58 21.22 -0.45
CA ARG A 91 -16.05 22.58 -0.18
C ARG A 91 -14.66 22.50 0.45
N HIS A 92 -13.66 22.80 -0.36
CA HIS A 92 -12.65 23.77 0.05
C HIS A 92 -12.19 24.55 -1.19
N PRO A 93 -12.74 25.75 -1.47
CA PRO A 93 -12.04 26.69 -2.30
C PRO A 93 -10.83 27.24 -1.52
N LEU A 94 -9.83 27.64 -2.31
CA LEU A 94 -8.57 28.31 -1.97
C LEU A 94 -8.56 29.13 -0.67
#